data_AF-A0A0R1Q143-F1
#
_entry.id   AF-A0A0R1Q143-F1
#
_cell.length_a   1.000
_cell.length_b   1.000
_cell.length_c   1.000
_cell.angle_alpha   90.00
_cell.angle_beta   90.00
_cell.angle_gamma   90.00
#
_symmetry.space_group_name_H-M   'P 1'
#
loop_
_entity.id
_entity.type
_entity.pdbx_description
1 polymer ?
#
loop_
_entity_poly.entity_id
_entity_poly.type
_entity_poly.pdbx_seq_one_letter_code
_entity_poly.pdbx_strand_id
1 'polypeptide(L)' 'MVADQLEISGIVRNEPDGSVYIEAQGKLSELETFIEKIKTSPTPSGKVEKLVITKIPPIDYSSFQITY' A
#
# COMPACT_ATOMS: atom_id res chain seq x y z
N MET A 1 -7.39 6.38 4.22
CA MET A 1 -8.63 5.68 4.64
C MET A 1 -8.47 4.17 4.73
N VAL A 2 -8.05 3.44 3.68
CA VAL A 2 -7.88 1.96 3.78
C VAL A 2 -6.73 1.55 4.70
N ALA A 3 -5.58 2.24 4.64
CA ALA A 3 -4.44 1.98 5.52
C ALA A 3 -4.79 2.28 7.00
N ASP A 4 -5.45 3.40 7.26
CA ASP A 4 -5.86 3.81 8.61
C ASP A 4 -6.82 2.82 9.28
N GLN A 5 -7.73 2.21 8.49
CA GLN A 5 -8.68 1.20 8.99
C GLN A 5 -8.02 -0.12 9.38
N LEU A 6 -6.83 -0.40 8.87
CA LEU A 6 -6.11 -1.67 9.03
C LEU A 6 -4.85 -1.53 9.89
N GLU A 7 -4.68 -0.38 10.56
CA GLU A 7 -3.49 -0.06 11.36
C GLU A 7 -2.17 -0.22 10.58
N ILE A 8 -2.17 0.08 9.28
CA ILE A 8 -0.99 -0.01 8.40
C ILE A 8 -0.21 1.30 8.46
N SER A 9 1.09 1.25 8.74
CA SER A 9 2.02 2.38 8.60
C SER A 9 2.88 2.22 7.33
N GLY A 10 3.44 3.31 6.82
CA GLY A 10 4.25 3.27 5.60
C GLY A 10 4.16 4.51 4.73
N ILE A 11 4.47 4.35 3.45
CA ILE A 11 4.42 5.42 2.46
C ILE A 11 3.73 4.98 1.18
N VAL A 12 3.14 5.95 0.49
CA VAL A 12 2.66 5.79 -0.90
C VAL A 12 3.18 6.94 -1.74
N ARG A 13 3.61 6.65 -2.98
CA ARG A 13 3.98 7.68 -3.97
C ARG A 13 3.66 7.25 -5.38
N ASN A 14 3.47 8.25 -6.25
CA ASN A 14 3.35 8.03 -7.68
C ASN A 14 4.74 8.07 -8.29
N GLU A 15 5.03 7.08 -9.14
CA GLU A 15 6.24 7.04 -9.92
C GLU A 15 6.02 7.75 -11.27
N PRO A 16 7.07 8.32 -11.88
CA PRO A 16 6.96 9.05 -13.15
C PRO A 16 6.55 8.16 -14.33
N ASP A 17 6.63 6.83 -14.19
CA ASP A 17 6.15 5.86 -15.18
C ASP A 17 4.64 5.59 -15.08
N GLY A 18 3.95 6.26 -14.16
CA GLY A 18 2.51 6.09 -13.89
C GLY A 18 2.18 4.94 -12.95
N SER A 19 3.19 4.23 -12.42
CA SER A 19 2.98 3.22 -11.38
C SER A 19 2.83 3.86 -9.99
N VAL A 20 2.28 3.10 -9.05
CA VAL A 20 2.15 3.50 -7.65
C VAL A 20 3.04 2.61 -6.81
N TYR A 21 3.95 3.24 -6.05
CA TYR A 21 4.82 2.56 -5.10
C TYR A 21 4.23 2.66 -3.69
N ILE A 22 4.22 1.54 -2.96
CA ILE A 22 3.70 1.47 -1.60
C ILE A 22 4.69 0.67 -0.75
N GLU A 23 5.10 1.26 0.37
CA GLU A 23 5.66 0.52 1.51
C GLU A 23 4.59 0.42 2.58
N ALA A 24 4.36 -0.78 3.10
CA ALA A 24 3.34 -1.04 4.10
C ALA A 24 3.89 -1.95 5.19
N GLN A 25 3.67 -1.55 6.44
CA GLN A 25 4.06 -2.27 7.64
C GLN A 25 2.85 -2.42 8.56
N GLY A 26 2.71 -3.60 9.15
CA GLY A 26 1.60 -3.94 10.03
C GLY A 26 1.58 -5.42 10.38
N LYS A 27 0.50 -5.87 11.01
CA LYS A 27 0.25 -7.30 11.26
C LYS A 27 0.05 -8.01 9.91
N LEU A 28 0.51 -9.27 9.82
CA LEU A 28 0.44 -10.03 8.57
C LEU A 28 -0.99 -10.14 8.01
N SER A 29 -1.98 -10.40 8.86
CA SER A 29 -3.40 -10.48 8.46
C SER A 29 -3.95 -9.17 7.88
N GLU A 30 -3.52 -8.04 8.45
CA GLU A 30 -3.92 -6.71 7.99
C GLU A 30 -3.23 -6.36 6.66
N LEU A 31 -1.96 -6.74 6.51
CA LEU A 31 -1.21 -6.59 5.26
C LEU A 31 -1.85 -7.41 4.12
N GLU A 32 -2.24 -8.65 4.39
CA GLU A 32 -2.95 -9.48 3.41
C GLU A 32 -4.28 -8.84 2.98
N THR A 33 -5.05 -8.33 3.94
CA THR A 33 -6.31 -7.61 3.68
C THR A 33 -6.07 -6.33 2.89
N PHE A 34 -5.01 -5.59 3.23
CA PHE A 34 -4.61 -4.38 2.53
C PHE A 34 -4.25 -4.67 1.07
N ILE A 35 -3.45 -5.71 0.82
CA ILE A 35 -3.06 -6.16 -0.52
C ILE A 35 -4.27 -6.52 -1.39
N GLU A 36 -5.23 -7.27 -0.85
CA GLU A 36 -6.45 -7.62 -1.59
C GLU A 36 -7.30 -6.38 -1.92
N LYS A 37 -7.40 -5.40 -1.01
CA LYS A 37 -8.08 -4.13 -1.27
C LYS A 37 -7.38 -3.28 -2.33
N ILE A 38 -6.04 -3.31 -2.40
CA ILE A 38 -5.31 -2.63 -3.46
C ILE A 38 -5.55 -3.32 -4.80
N LYS A 39 -5.51 -4.65 -4.83
CA LYS A 39 -5.74 -5.46 -6.03
C LYS A 39 -7.12 -5.25 -6.65
N THR A 40 -8.15 -5.06 -5.83
CA THR A 40 -9.52 -4.75 -6.30
C THR A 40 -9.69 -3.30 -6.76
N SER A 41 -8.62 -2.49 -6.70
CA SER A 41 -8.58 -1.04 -6.85
C SER A 41 -9.38 -0.31 -5.77
N PRO A 42 -8.76 0.66 -5.05
CA PRO A 42 -9.47 1.50 -4.10
C PRO A 42 -10.42 2.49 -4.77
N THR A 43 -10.43 2.60 -6.10
CA THR A 43 -11.34 3.47 -6.86
C THR A 43 -12.17 2.65 -7.87
N PRO A 44 -13.47 2.96 -8.05
CA PRO A 44 -14.34 2.24 -8.98
C PRO A 44 -13.91 2.35 -10.45
N SER A 45 -13.03 3.30 -10.79
CA SER A 45 -12.51 3.51 -12.15
C SER A 45 -11.07 3.03 -12.34
N GLY A 46 -10.33 2.74 -11.27
CA GLY A 46 -8.98 2.21 -11.34
C GLY A 46 -8.99 0.71 -11.59
N LYS A 47 -8.05 0.22 -12.41
CA LYS A 47 -7.80 -1.21 -12.58
C LYS A 47 -6.33 -1.48 -12.35
N VAL A 48 -6.00 -2.33 -11.38
CA VAL A 48 -4.63 -2.76 -11.15
C VAL A 48 -4.29 -3.84 -12.18
N GLU A 49 -3.46 -3.49 -13.17
CA GLU A 49 -3.02 -4.43 -14.20
C GLU A 49 -1.96 -5.40 -13.70
N LYS A 50 -1.09 -4.92 -12.80
CA LYS A 50 0.03 -5.68 -12.25
C LYS A 50 0.30 -5.26 -10.82
N LEU A 51 0.51 -6.24 -9.95
CA LEU A 51 0.93 -6.04 -8.57
C LEU A 51 2.19 -6.87 -8.31
N VAL A 52 3.25 -6.21 -7.83
CA VAL A 52 4.51 -6.85 -7.46
C VAL A 52 4.73 -6.62 -5.97
N ILE A 53 4.89 -7.71 -5.22
CA ILE A 53 5.03 -7.67 -3.76
C ILE A 53 6.40 -8.24 -3.41
N THR A 54 7.19 -7.45 -2.67
CA THR A 54 8.50 -7.87 -2.18
C THR A 54 8.56 -7.66 -0.68
N LYS A 55 9.06 -8.65 0.06
CA LYS A 55 9.30 -8.49 1.50
C LYS A 55 10.57 -7.68 1.70
N ILE A 56 10.48 -6.65 2.53
CA ILE A 56 11.60 -5.81 2.94
C ILE A 56 11.80 -5.92 4.46
N PRO A 57 12.99 -5.58 4.99
CA PRO A 57 13.19 -5.45 6.42
C PRO A 57 12.21 -4.43 7.04
N PRO A 58 11.85 -4.55 8.32
CA PRO A 58 11.02 -3.56 9.00
C PRO A 58 11.67 -2.18 8.96
N ILE A 59 10.85 -1.15 8.76
CA ILE A 59 11.24 0.26 8.77
C ILE A 59 10.41 0.97 9.83
N ASP A 60 11.00 1.92 10.56
CA ASP A 60 10.28 2.66 11.60
C ASP A 60 9.37 3.74 10.99
N TYR A 61 8.22 3.30 10.49
CA TYR A 61 7.12 4.17 10.09
C TYR A 61 6.15 4.41 11.24
N SER A 62 5.96 5.69 11.62
CA SER A 62 5.03 6.10 12.67
C SER A 62 3.60 6.39 12.18
N SER A 63 3.41 6.52 10.86
CA SER A 63 2.12 6.82 10.22
C SER A 63 2.13 6.38 8.76
N PHE A 64 0.97 6.40 8.10
CA PHE A 64 0.88 6.21 6.65
C PHE A 64 0.90 7.56 5.93
N GLN A 65 1.91 7.81 5.09
CA GLN A 65 2.12 9.12 4.46
C GLN A 65 2.10 9.08 2.94
N ILE A 66 1.57 10.12 2.32
CA ILE A 66 1.66 10.33 0.86
C ILE A 66 2.94 11.13 0.60
N THR A 67 3.80 10.60 -0.26
CA THR A 67 5.09 11.18 -0.65
C THR A 67 5.11 11.46 -2.15
N TYR A 68 5.99 12.36 -2.59
CA TYR A 68 6.10 12.85 -3.98
C TYR A 68 7.36 12.31 -4.64
#